data_AF-A0A9P3AJH0-F1
#
_entry.id   AF-A0A9P3AJH0-F1
#
_cell.length_a   1.000
_cell.length_b   1.000
_cell.length_c   1.000
_cell.angle_alpha   90.00
_cell.angle_beta   90.00
_cell.angle_gamma   90.00
#
_symmetry.space_group_name_H-M   'P 1'
#
loop_
_entity.id
_entity.type
_entity.pdbx_description
1 polymer ?
#
loop_
_entity_poly.entity_id
_entity_poly.type
_entity_poly.pdbx_seq_one_letter_code
_entity_poly.pdbx_strand_id
1 'polypeptide(L)' 'MDSRTESAMTTSVAVLEKLQRDEIKELVQLVRMDEKYAALVADGFLPLDVQSSIYNFQRKSRIAELSQKYGLI' A
#
# COMPACT_ATOMS: atom_id res chain seq x y z
N MET A 1 23.34 30.39 -4.25
CA MET A 1 21.96 29.89 -4.20
C MET A 1 21.25 30.64 -3.09
N ASP A 2 19.99 31.02 -3.29
CA ASP A 2 19.27 31.88 -2.34
C ASP A 2 18.63 31.02 -1.23
N SER A 3 18.62 31.54 -0.01
CA SER A 3 18.14 30.90 1.22
C SER A 3 16.69 30.41 1.14
N ARG A 4 15.88 31.04 0.28
CA ARG A 4 14.50 30.62 -0.03
C ARG A 4 14.43 29.32 -0.84
N THR A 5 15.41 29.07 -1.71
CA THR A 5 15.47 27.87 -2.56
C THR A 5 15.88 26.64 -1.74
N GLU A 6 16.76 26.81 -0.77
CA GLU A 6 17.16 25.74 0.16
C GLU A 6 16.00 25.29 1.06
N SER A 7 15.27 26.24 1.65
CA SER A 7 14.09 25.95 2.50
C SER A 7 12.97 25.21 1.74
N ALA A 8 12.72 25.57 0.47
CA ALA A 8 11.75 24.89 -0.38
C ALA A 8 12.18 23.45 -0.73
N MET A 9 13.46 23.21 -1.02
CA MET A 9 13.99 21.88 -1.29
C MET A 9 13.93 20.97 -0.05
N THR A 10 14.33 21.47 1.12
CA THR A 10 14.26 20.68 2.37
C THR A 10 12.82 20.28 2.70
N THR A 11 11.86 21.17 2.48
CA THR A 11 10.43 20.88 2.68
C THR A 11 9.93 19.82 1.69
N SER A 12 10.33 19.90 0.42
CA SER A 12 9.95 18.93 -0.61
C SER A 12 10.45 17.52 -0.30
N VAL A 13 11.69 17.39 0.15
CA VAL A 13 12.28 16.10 0.55
C VAL A 13 11.52 15.49 1.73
N ALA A 14 11.23 16.28 2.77
CA ALA A 14 10.49 15.78 3.94
C ALA A 14 9.06 15.29 3.60
N VAL A 15 8.39 15.96 2.66
CA VAL A 15 7.07 15.53 2.17
C VAL A 15 7.17 14.21 1.41
N LEU A 16 8.16 14.06 0.53
CA LEU A 16 8.38 12.82 -0.23
C LEU A 16 8.66 11.64 0.70
N GLU A 17 9.52 11.81 1.71
CA GLU A 17 9.79 10.77 2.70
C GLU A 17 8.53 10.38 3.48
N LYS A 18 7.68 11.35 3.84
CA LYS A 18 6.42 11.05 4.52
C LYS A 18 5.50 10.22 3.63
N LEU A 19 5.35 10.61 2.36
CA LEU A 19 4.53 9.88 1.39
C LEU A 19 5.03 8.45 1.22
N GLN A 20 6.35 8.25 1.12
CA GLN A 20 6.94 6.92 1.03
C GLN A 20 6.64 6.08 2.29
N ARG A 21 6.79 6.65 3.48
CA ARG A 21 6.47 5.94 4.73
C ARG A 21 4.99 5.58 4.82
N ASP A 22 4.10 6.45 4.37
CA ASP A 22 2.65 6.21 4.40
C ASP A 22 2.28 5.08 3.42
N GLU A 23 2.90 5.03 2.23
CA GLU A 23 2.72 3.95 1.26
C GLU A 23 3.28 2.60 1.75
N ILE A 24 4.43 2.58 2.42
CA ILE A 24 4.97 1.34 3.01
C ILE A 24 4.04 0.83 4.12
N LYS A 25 3.49 1.73 4.95
CA LYS A 25 2.48 1.36 5.96
C LYS A 25 1.22 0.80 5.32
N GLU A 26 0.75 1.42 4.25
CA GLU A 26 -0.37 0.94 3.44
C GLU A 26 -0.09 -0.49 2.95
N LEU A 27 1.06 -0.73 2.34
CA LEU A 27 1.45 -2.05 1.85
C LEU A 27 1.40 -3.11 2.95
N VAL A 28 1.99 -2.84 4.12
CA VAL A 28 1.97 -3.76 5.27
C VAL A 28 0.54 -4.08 5.71
N GLN A 29 -0.34 -3.07 5.75
CA GLN A 29 -1.74 -3.26 6.11
C GLN A 29 -2.48 -4.12 5.07
N LEU A 30 -2.28 -3.85 3.78
CA LEU A 30 -2.90 -4.59 2.70
C LEU A 30 -2.47 -6.06 2.70
N VAL A 31 -1.17 -6.36 2.88
CA VAL A 31 -0.67 -7.73 2.96
C VAL A 31 -1.31 -8.48 4.13
N ARG A 32 -1.36 -7.88 5.32
CA ARG A 32 -2.04 -8.48 6.48
C ARG A 32 -3.52 -8.74 6.25
N MET A 33 -4.19 -7.87 5.49
CA MET A 33 -5.58 -8.10 5.12
C MET A 33 -5.73 -9.24 4.10
N ASP A 34 -4.79 -9.37 3.17
CA ASP A 34 -4.78 -10.46 2.19
C ASP A 34 -4.57 -11.82 2.87
N GLU A 35 -3.67 -11.90 3.86
CA GLU A 35 -3.45 -13.09 4.68
C GLU A 35 -4.74 -13.51 5.42
N LYS A 36 -5.45 -12.56 6.04
CA LYS A 36 -6.73 -12.83 6.72
C LYS A 36 -7.80 -13.31 5.74
N TYR A 37 -7.90 -12.67 4.57
CA TYR A 37 -8.83 -13.08 3.54
C TYR A 37 -8.52 -14.51 3.06
N ALA A 38 -7.24 -14.81 2.81
CA ALA A 38 -6.79 -16.14 2.41
C ALA A 38 -7.10 -17.21 3.46
N ALA A 39 -6.94 -16.91 4.75
CA ALA A 39 -7.30 -17.82 5.84
C ALA A 39 -8.81 -18.13 5.85
N LEU A 40 -9.67 -17.12 5.74
CA LEU A 40 -11.13 -17.32 5.67
C LEU A 40 -11.54 -18.17 4.47
N VAL A 41 -10.93 -17.90 3.31
CA VAL A 41 -11.15 -18.66 2.08
C VAL A 41 -10.73 -20.12 2.26
N ALA A 42 -9.59 -20.38 2.89
CA ALA A 42 -9.09 -21.73 3.15
C ALA A 42 -9.97 -22.51 4.13
N ASP A 43 -10.57 -21.83 5.11
CA ASP A 43 -11.52 -22.40 6.07
C ASP A 43 -12.91 -22.66 5.45
N GLY A 44 -13.10 -22.39 4.15
CA GLY A 44 -14.33 -22.67 3.42
C GLY A 44 -15.37 -21.56 3.48
N PHE A 45 -15.02 -20.36 3.94
CA PHE A 45 -15.90 -19.17 3.88
C PHE A 45 -15.92 -18.61 2.45
N LEU A 46 -16.54 -19.37 1.54
CA LEU A 46 -16.67 -19.02 0.14
C LEU A 46 -18.12 -19.19 -0.37
N PRO A 47 -18.58 -18.29 -1.26
CA PRO A 47 -17.97 -17.00 -1.59
C PRO A 47 -18.22 -15.97 -0.47
N LEU A 48 -17.22 -15.13 -0.20
CA LEU A 48 -17.54 -13.85 0.45
C LEU A 48 -18.43 -13.04 -0.50
N ASP A 49 -19.25 -12.16 0.03
CA ASP A 49 -20.18 -11.35 -0.76
C ASP A 49 -19.48 -10.61 -1.92
N VAL A 50 -20.26 -10.19 -2.93
CA VAL A 50 -19.72 -9.57 -4.15
C VAL A 50 -18.80 -8.39 -3.86
N GLN A 51 -19.09 -7.58 -2.83
CA GLN A 51 -18.24 -6.45 -2.48
C GLN A 51 -16.90 -6.93 -1.94
N SER A 52 -16.91 -7.90 -1.03
CA SER A 52 -15.68 -8.51 -0.49
C SER A 52 -14.77 -9.07 -1.59
N SER A 53 -15.35 -9.64 -2.64
CA SER A 53 -14.61 -10.12 -3.81
C SER A 53 -13.97 -8.98 -4.62
N ILE A 54 -14.70 -7.89 -4.86
CA ILE A 54 -14.19 -6.69 -5.55
C ILE A 54 -13.06 -6.05 -4.75
N TYR A 55 -13.24 -5.89 -3.43
CA TYR A 55 -12.21 -5.35 -2.54
C TYR A 55 -10.94 -6.21 -2.53
N ASN A 56 -11.07 -7.54 -2.58
CA ASN A 56 -9.92 -8.43 -2.70
C ASN A 56 -9.15 -8.20 -4.01
N PHE A 57 -9.85 -8.06 -5.13
CA PHE A 57 -9.21 -7.76 -6.42
C PHE A 57 -8.45 -6.42 -6.38
N GLN A 58 -9.09 -5.36 -5.88
CA GLN A 58 -8.47 -4.04 -5.75
C GLN A 58 -7.25 -4.06 -4.81
N ARG A 59 -7.36 -4.75 -3.68
CA ARG A 59 -6.26 -4.94 -2.72
C ARG A 59 -5.06 -5.62 -3.38
N LYS A 60 -5.27 -6.72 -4.10
CA LYS A 60 -4.18 -7.43 -4.78
C LYS A 60 -3.48 -6.57 -5.82
N SER A 61 -4.24 -5.81 -6.61
CA SER A 61 -3.67 -4.85 -7.57
C SER A 61 -2.83 -3.78 -6.87
N ARG A 62 -3.31 -3.22 -5.75
CA ARG A 62 -2.57 -2.21 -4.98
C ARG A 62 -1.31 -2.76 -4.31
N ILE A 63 -1.36 -4.00 -3.79
CA ILE A 63 -0.18 -4.70 -3.27
C ILE A 63 0.87 -4.85 -4.37
N ALA A 64 0.48 -5.28 -5.58
CA ALA A 64 1.40 -5.46 -6.70
C ALA A 64 2.04 -4.13 -7.12
N GLU A 65 1.25 -3.07 -7.25
CA GLU A 65 1.73 -1.72 -7.59
C GLU A 65 2.78 -1.23 -6.59
N LEU A 66 2.48 -1.29 -5.28
CA LEU A 66 3.40 -0.85 -4.23
C LEU A 66 4.64 -1.75 -4.17
N SER A 67 4.47 -3.07 -4.32
CA SER A 67 5.59 -4.02 -4.32
C SER A 67 6.55 -3.75 -5.47
N GLN A 68 6.03 -3.47 -6.67
CA GLN A 68 6.84 -3.09 -7.83
C GLN A 68 7.54 -1.74 -7.60
N LYS A 69 6.83 -0.74 -7.07
CA LYS A 69 7.39 0.59 -6.78
C LYS A 69 8.58 0.53 -5.84
N TYR A 70 8.56 -0.38 -4.87
CA TYR A 70 9.61 -0.56 -3.86
C TYR A 70 10.58 -1.71 -4.16
N GLY A 71 10.49 -2.36 -5.33
CA GLY A 71 11.42 -3.42 -5.75
C GLY A 71 11.34 -4.71 -4.93
N LEU A 72 10.17 -5.06 -4.43
CA LEU A 72 9.92 -6.29 -3.65
C LEU A 72 9.55 -7.50 -4.53
N ILE A 73 9.24 -7.26 -5.81
CA ILE A 73 8.91 -8.25 -6.84
C ILE A 73 9.51 -7.86 -8.18
#